data_AF-A0A2L1K544-F1
#
_entry.id   AF-A0A2L1K544-F1
#
_cell.length_a   1.000
_cell.length_b   1.000
_cell.length_c   1.000
_cell.angle_alpha   90.00
_cell.angle_beta   90.00
_cell.angle_gamma   90.00
#
_symmetry.space_group_name_H-M   'P 1'
#
loop_
_entity.id
_entity.type
_entity.pdbx_description
1 polymer ?
#
loop_
_entity_poly.entity_id
_entity_poly.type
_entity_poly.pdbx_seq_one_letter_code
_entity_poly.pdbx_strand_id
1 'polypeptide(L)'
;MEQEIELFTKPEEVIQWIQKSGLSFDFSVEDAEILLGYLEGHDYTIGQDKEGTLYRTDIAEVQGETEVYSMDEVIDIVCQWNYEKILEEDEGRNNPKDFMDFTEHQKEYEKLKLDEMRLDRLFDMTRFGREMEALAVKLANEFIENLNQHKEIDTAVRVVSEGIQQNSTGNRGR
;
A
#
# COMPACT_ATOMS: atom_id res chain seq x y z
N MET A 1 -5.70 30.48 -9.57
CA MET A 1 -4.28 30.66 -9.22
C MET A 1 -3.65 29.31 -9.45
N GLU A 2 -2.59 29.23 -10.25
CA GLU A 2 -1.80 28.00 -10.34
C GLU A 2 -1.31 27.69 -8.92
N GLN A 3 -1.65 26.49 -8.43
CA GLN A 3 -1.25 26.07 -7.11
C GLN A 3 0.22 25.67 -7.22
N GLU A 4 1.09 26.43 -6.55
CA GLU A 4 2.53 26.18 -6.55
C GLU A 4 2.80 24.95 -5.66
N ILE A 5 3.12 23.82 -6.29
CA ILE A 5 3.45 22.57 -5.61
C ILE A 5 4.97 22.44 -5.51
N GLU A 6 5.45 22.26 -4.29
CA GLU A 6 6.83 21.91 -4.00
C GLU A 6 6.97 20.38 -4.03
N LEU A 7 7.58 19.87 -5.10
CA LEU A 7 7.81 18.43 -5.29
C LEU A 7 8.88 17.91 -4.32
N PHE A 8 8.65 16.74 -3.76
CA PHE A 8 9.63 16.06 -2.92
C PHE A 8 10.67 15.39 -3.81
N THR A 9 11.92 15.80 -3.64
CA THR A 9 13.09 15.24 -4.34
C THR A 9 13.92 14.35 -3.43
N LYS A 10 13.64 14.36 -2.12
CA LYS A 10 14.41 13.64 -1.12
C LYS A 10 13.52 12.97 -0.08
N PRO A 11 13.93 11.81 0.45
CA PRO A 11 13.20 11.13 1.52
C PRO A 11 12.98 11.99 2.76
N GLU A 12 13.95 12.86 3.10
CA GLU A 12 13.83 13.74 4.28
C GLU A 12 12.71 14.76 4.15
N GLU A 13 12.33 15.15 2.94
CA GLU A 13 11.23 16.10 2.69
C GLU A 13 9.88 15.42 2.98
N VAL A 14 9.74 14.15 2.61
CA VAL A 14 8.57 13.32 2.96
C VAL A 14 8.46 13.17 4.48
N ILE A 15 9.56 12.85 5.16
CA ILE A 15 9.59 12.72 6.63
C ILE A 15 9.19 14.04 7.31
N GLN A 16 9.74 15.16 6.85
CA GLN A 16 9.39 16.47 7.37
C GLN A 16 7.91 16.80 7.17
N TRP A 17 7.35 16.43 6.01
CA TRP A 17 5.93 16.59 5.74
C TRP A 17 5.08 15.74 6.72
N ILE A 18 5.39 14.45 6.88
CA ILE A 18 4.67 13.54 7.80
C ILE A 18 4.69 14.09 9.24
N GLN A 19 5.85 14.56 9.71
CA GLN A 19 6.00 15.15 11.03
C GLN A 19 5.15 16.42 11.23
N LYS A 20 5.06 17.28 10.21
CA LYS A 20 4.22 18.50 10.24
C LYS A 20 2.73 18.18 10.19
N SER A 21 2.36 17.14 9.45
CA SER A 21 0.96 16.70 9.29
C SER A 21 0.37 16.07 10.56
N GLY A 22 1.18 15.86 11.61
CA GLY A 22 0.73 15.27 12.87
C GLY A 22 0.40 13.77 12.75
N LEU A 23 0.86 13.14 11.67
CA LEU A 23 0.71 11.71 11.43
C LEU A 23 1.66 10.97 12.40
N SER A 24 1.09 10.18 13.30
CA SER A 24 1.83 9.40 14.31
C SER A 24 2.39 8.11 13.70
N PHE A 25 3.29 8.22 12.73
CA PHE A 25 3.91 7.07 12.09
C PHE A 25 5.39 6.98 12.47
N ASP A 26 5.86 5.80 12.86
CA ASP A 26 7.29 5.48 12.91
C ASP A 26 7.79 5.27 11.48
N PHE A 27 7.99 6.39 10.80
CA PHE A 27 8.29 6.48 9.38
C PHE A 27 9.78 6.80 9.19
N SER A 28 10.51 5.88 8.56
CA SER A 28 11.97 5.96 8.38
C SER A 28 12.35 6.55 7.02
N VAL A 29 13.64 6.88 6.86
CA VAL A 29 14.19 7.36 5.57
C VAL A 29 14.01 6.30 4.49
N GLU A 30 14.29 5.04 4.83
CA GLU A 30 14.18 3.89 3.91
C GLU A 30 12.74 3.68 3.43
N ASP A 31 11.75 3.97 4.28
CA ASP A 31 10.35 3.90 3.89
C ASP A 31 10.00 4.96 2.84
N ALA A 32 10.49 6.20 3.02
CA ALA A 32 10.32 7.25 2.01
C ALA A 32 11.09 6.94 0.73
N GLU A 33 12.28 6.36 0.81
CA GLU A 33 13.05 5.91 -0.35
C GLU A 33 12.28 4.89 -1.18
N ILE A 34 11.65 3.91 -0.52
CA ILE A 34 10.80 2.92 -1.18
C ILE A 34 9.61 3.62 -1.86
N LEU A 35 8.84 4.43 -1.14
CA LEU A 35 7.66 5.09 -1.72
C LEU A 35 8.03 5.99 -2.92
N LEU A 36 9.07 6.82 -2.78
CA LEU A 36 9.52 7.69 -3.86
C LEU A 36 10.08 6.90 -5.04
N GLY A 37 10.83 5.83 -4.79
CA GLY A 37 11.40 4.98 -5.85
C GLY A 37 10.31 4.27 -6.65
N TYR A 38 9.24 3.80 -6.00
CA TYR A 38 8.10 3.24 -6.69
C TYR A 38 7.34 4.29 -7.50
N LEU A 39 7.10 5.48 -6.95
CA LEU A 39 6.46 6.58 -7.68
C LEU A 39 7.27 6.96 -8.93
N GLU A 40 8.58 7.19 -8.78
CA GLU A 40 9.46 7.54 -9.89
C GLU A 40 9.47 6.44 -10.97
N GLY A 41 9.51 5.17 -10.56
CA GLY A 41 9.43 4.02 -11.47
C GLY A 41 8.12 3.89 -12.23
N HIS A 42 7.08 4.64 -11.85
CA HIS A 42 5.77 4.70 -12.51
C HIS A 42 5.44 6.11 -13.03
N ASP A 43 6.47 6.95 -13.26
CA ASP A 43 6.34 8.31 -13.79
C ASP A 43 5.48 9.26 -12.92
N TYR A 44 5.50 9.03 -11.60
CA TYR A 44 4.85 9.89 -10.62
C TYR A 44 5.85 10.47 -9.62
N THR A 45 5.46 11.57 -9.01
CA THR A 45 6.08 12.08 -7.78
C THR A 45 5.01 12.64 -6.86
N ILE A 46 5.41 13.01 -5.65
CA ILE A 46 4.54 13.64 -4.67
C ILE A 46 5.15 14.96 -4.18
N GLY A 47 4.31 15.87 -3.76
CA GLY A 47 4.72 17.18 -3.25
C GLY A 47 3.65 17.81 -2.38
N GLN A 48 3.94 18.97 -1.83
CA GLN A 48 3.00 19.74 -1.01
C GLN A 48 2.72 21.11 -1.61
N ASP A 49 1.55 21.66 -1.30
CA ASP A 49 1.31 23.09 -1.45
C ASP A 49 1.73 23.89 -0.20
N LYS A 50 1.48 25.21 -0.22
CA LYS A 50 1.77 26.11 0.91
C LYS A 50 0.95 25.83 2.17
N GLU A 51 -0.18 25.13 2.04
CA GLU A 51 -1.05 24.76 3.15
C GLU A 51 -0.66 23.41 3.76
N GLY A 52 0.27 22.68 3.12
CA GLY A 52 0.69 21.34 3.52
C GLY A 52 -0.19 20.24 2.95
N THR A 53 -1.09 20.55 2.01
CA THR A 53 -1.87 19.54 1.29
C THR A 53 -0.96 18.75 0.38
N LEU A 54 -1.04 17.42 0.43
CA LEU A 54 -0.24 16.53 -0.39
C LEU A 54 -0.88 16.36 -1.77
N TYR A 55 -0.02 16.31 -2.78
CA TYR A 55 -0.37 16.15 -4.18
C TYR A 55 0.47 15.06 -4.81
N ARG A 56 -0.12 14.33 -5.76
CA ARG A 56 0.59 13.49 -6.71
C ARG A 56 0.66 14.22 -8.04
N THR A 57 1.83 14.20 -8.67
CA THR A 57 2.06 14.82 -9.98
C THR A 57 2.59 13.78 -10.94
N ASP A 58 1.95 13.68 -12.11
CA ASP A 58 2.47 12.95 -13.26
C ASP A 58 3.69 13.70 -13.83
N ILE A 59 4.81 13.01 -13.98
CA ILE A 59 6.06 13.56 -14.50
C ILE A 59 6.43 13.00 -15.88
N ALA A 60 5.59 12.16 -16.49
CA ALA A 60 5.74 11.74 -17.88
C ALA A 60 5.56 12.92 -18.84
N GLU A 61 4.78 13.94 -18.45
CA GLU A 61 4.49 15.13 -19.24
C GLU A 61 5.02 16.43 -18.59
N VAL A 62 5.46 17.40 -19.40
CA VAL A 62 6.03 18.70 -18.96
C VAL A 62 5.03 19.56 -18.15
N GLN A 63 3.73 19.26 -18.25
CA GLN A 63 2.65 19.84 -17.46
C GLN A 63 1.71 18.73 -16.99
N GLY A 64 2.28 17.64 -16.48
CA GLY A 64 1.50 16.49 -16.05
C GLY A 64 0.45 16.83 -15.00
N GLU A 65 -0.60 16.03 -15.00
CA GLU A 65 -1.74 16.22 -14.12
C GLU A 65 -1.29 16.18 -12.65
N THR A 66 -1.82 17.11 -11.87
CA THR A 66 -1.58 17.17 -10.43
C THR A 66 -2.90 17.06 -9.70
N GLU A 67 -2.98 16.09 -8.81
CA GLU A 67 -4.19 15.77 -8.06
C GLU A 67 -3.93 15.72 -6.57
N VAL A 68 -4.95 16.07 -5.78
CA VAL A 68 -4.88 15.96 -4.33
C VAL A 68 -4.77 14.49 -3.97
N TYR A 69 -3.84 14.17 -3.08
CA TYR A 69 -3.56 12.79 -2.69
C TYR A 69 -3.28 12.73 -1.20
N SER A 70 -3.54 11.60 -0.57
CA SER A 70 -3.21 11.33 0.83
C SER A 70 -2.07 10.33 0.94
N MET A 71 -1.35 10.35 2.07
CA MET A 71 -0.30 9.35 2.32
C MET A 71 -0.87 7.92 2.36
N ASP A 72 -2.12 7.76 2.81
CA ASP A 72 -2.81 6.47 2.76
C ASP A 72 -2.96 5.98 1.30
N GLU A 73 -3.32 6.87 0.37
CA GLU A 73 -3.42 6.53 -1.07
C GLU A 73 -2.04 6.28 -1.71
N VAL A 74 -1.00 7.02 -1.31
CA VAL A 74 0.39 6.73 -1.75
C VAL A 74 0.81 5.33 -1.32
N ILE A 75 0.57 4.97 -0.06
CA ILE A 75 0.96 3.66 0.45
C ILE A 75 0.16 2.56 -0.25
N ASP A 76 -1.15 2.75 -0.42
CA ASP A 76 -2.03 1.78 -1.10
C ASP A 76 -1.58 1.47 -2.53
N ILE A 77 -1.33 2.50 -3.35
CA ILE A 77 -0.92 2.30 -4.74
C ILE A 77 0.50 1.69 -4.84
N VAL A 78 1.41 2.07 -3.95
CA VAL A 78 2.76 1.48 -3.93
C VAL A 78 2.71 0.01 -3.49
N CYS A 79 1.84 -0.35 -2.53
CA CYS A 79 1.60 -1.75 -2.17
C CYS A 79 1.09 -2.54 -3.37
N GLN A 80 0.16 -1.98 -4.15
CA GLN A 80 -0.33 -2.61 -5.38
C GLN A 80 0.80 -2.86 -6.38
N TRP A 81 1.62 -1.86 -6.67
CA TRP A 81 2.74 -2.01 -7.62
C TRP A 81 3.81 -3.00 -7.15
N ASN A 82 4.10 -3.02 -5.84
CA ASN A 82 5.00 -4.03 -5.27
C ASN A 82 4.44 -5.43 -5.48
N TYR A 83 3.15 -5.64 -5.19
CA TYR A 83 2.48 -6.93 -5.39
C TYR A 83 2.45 -7.37 -6.86
N GLU A 84 2.13 -6.46 -7.79
CA GLU A 84 2.15 -6.74 -9.23
C GLU A 84 3.54 -7.19 -9.69
N LYS A 85 4.60 -6.48 -9.28
CA LYS A 85 5.97 -6.89 -9.58
C LYS A 85 6.36 -8.23 -8.96
N ILE A 86 5.93 -8.52 -7.73
CA ILE A 86 6.17 -9.81 -7.10
C ILE A 86 5.58 -10.94 -7.95
N LEU A 87 4.38 -10.76 -8.50
CA LEU A 87 3.76 -11.76 -9.37
C LEU A 87 4.52 -11.94 -10.68
N GLU A 88 4.98 -10.84 -11.30
CA GLU A 88 5.81 -10.89 -12.52
C GLU A 88 7.12 -11.66 -12.27
N GLU A 89 7.83 -11.35 -11.19
CA GLU A 89 9.08 -12.02 -10.82
C GLU A 89 8.85 -13.49 -10.40
N ASP A 90 7.71 -13.79 -9.77
CA ASP A 90 7.32 -15.17 -9.43
C ASP A 90 6.96 -16.00 -10.68
N GLU A 91 6.36 -15.39 -11.71
CA GLU A 91 6.17 -16.05 -13.00
C GLU A 91 7.52 -16.29 -13.68
N GLY A 92 8.39 -15.28 -13.70
CA GLY A 92 9.73 -15.34 -14.30
C GLY A 92 10.61 -16.46 -13.73
N ARG A 93 10.63 -16.64 -12.41
CA ARG A 93 11.37 -17.75 -11.77
C ARG A 93 10.77 -19.13 -12.03
N ASN A 94 9.45 -19.21 -12.29
CA ASN A 94 8.75 -20.48 -12.48
C ASN A 94 8.87 -20.94 -13.94
N ASN A 95 9.17 -20.00 -14.85
CA ASN A 95 9.39 -20.26 -16.27
C ASN A 95 10.63 -19.52 -16.83
N PRO A 96 11.83 -19.75 -16.29
CA PRO A 96 13.03 -19.02 -16.69
C PRO A 96 13.58 -19.56 -18.01
N LYS A 97 14.17 -18.67 -18.82
CA LYS A 97 14.82 -19.04 -20.09
C LYS A 97 16.10 -19.84 -19.86
N ASP A 98 16.87 -19.47 -18.84
CA ASP A 98 18.09 -20.13 -18.41
C ASP A 98 18.39 -19.85 -16.92
N PHE A 99 19.52 -20.36 -16.44
CA PHE A 99 19.91 -20.20 -15.03
C PHE A 99 20.23 -18.74 -14.66
N MET A 100 20.71 -17.93 -15.60
CA MET A 100 21.00 -16.51 -15.34
C MET A 100 19.69 -15.72 -15.22
N ASP A 101 18.73 -15.97 -16.11
CA ASP A 101 17.37 -15.41 -16.10
C ASP A 101 16.65 -15.78 -14.78
N PHE A 102 16.74 -17.05 -14.35
CA PHE A 102 16.25 -17.45 -13.02
C PHE A 102 16.90 -16.67 -11.87
N THR A 103 18.23 -16.50 -11.93
CA THR A 103 18.98 -15.83 -10.85
C THR A 103 18.61 -14.34 -10.76
N GLU A 104 18.37 -13.69 -11.90
CA GLU A 104 17.91 -12.31 -11.97
C GLU A 104 16.51 -12.17 -11.35
N HIS A 105 15.54 -12.98 -11.79
CA HIS A 105 14.20 -13.01 -11.23
C HIS A 105 14.17 -13.35 -9.73
N GLN A 106 15.01 -14.30 -9.30
CA GLN A 106 15.12 -14.67 -7.90
C GLN A 106 15.59 -13.49 -7.04
N LYS A 107 16.61 -12.77 -7.50
CA LYS A 107 17.20 -11.65 -6.78
C LYS A 107 16.22 -10.47 -6.66
N GLU A 108 15.53 -10.13 -7.75
CA GLU A 108 14.57 -9.03 -7.72
C GLU A 108 13.35 -9.39 -6.87
N TYR A 109 12.83 -10.62 -6.95
CA TYR A 109 11.77 -11.07 -6.05
C TYR A 109 12.18 -10.97 -4.57
N GLU A 110 13.39 -11.41 -4.20
CA GLU A 110 13.86 -11.34 -2.81
C GLU A 110 13.89 -9.90 -2.30
N LYS A 111 14.32 -8.96 -3.15
CA LYS A 111 14.27 -7.52 -2.84
C LYS A 111 12.82 -7.05 -2.68
N LEU A 112 11.94 -7.42 -3.60
CA LEU A 112 10.52 -7.02 -3.55
C LEU A 112 9.81 -7.56 -2.29
N LYS A 113 10.16 -8.76 -1.80
CA LYS A 113 9.64 -9.29 -0.53
C LYS A 113 10.16 -8.54 0.69
N LEU A 114 11.38 -7.99 0.64
CA LEU A 114 11.87 -7.11 1.70
C LEU A 114 11.12 -5.78 1.71
N ASP A 115 10.81 -5.24 0.52
CA ASP A 115 10.01 -4.04 0.36
C ASP A 115 8.56 -4.29 0.86
N GLU A 116 7.96 -5.43 0.49
CA GLU A 116 6.62 -5.86 0.93
C GLU A 116 6.52 -5.86 2.47
N MET A 117 7.50 -6.43 3.18
CA MET A 117 7.49 -6.43 4.66
C MET A 117 7.44 -5.02 5.27
N ARG A 118 8.06 -4.03 4.61
CA ARG A 118 8.02 -2.63 5.05
C ARG A 118 6.71 -1.98 4.67
N LEU A 119 6.23 -2.23 3.45
CA LEU A 119 4.98 -1.71 2.93
C LEU A 119 3.78 -2.24 3.74
N ASP A 120 3.76 -3.52 4.12
CA ASP A 120 2.75 -4.11 5.01
C ASP A 120 2.66 -3.34 6.34
N ARG A 121 3.82 -3.06 6.96
CA ARG A 121 3.87 -2.26 8.19
C ARG A 121 3.33 -0.85 7.97
N LEU A 122 3.65 -0.21 6.84
CA LEU A 122 3.12 1.12 6.53
C LEU A 122 1.61 1.08 6.27
N PHE A 123 1.14 0.03 5.60
CA PHE A 123 -0.27 -0.19 5.27
C PHE A 123 -1.12 -0.36 6.53
N ASP A 124 -0.66 -1.14 7.51
CA ASP A 124 -1.34 -1.33 8.80
C ASP A 124 -1.63 -0.02 9.53
N MET A 125 -0.81 1.00 9.28
CA MET A 125 -0.93 2.30 9.93
C MET A 125 -1.87 3.26 9.17
N THR A 126 -2.21 2.96 7.92
CA THR A 126 -3.20 3.71 7.14
C THR A 126 -4.59 3.57 7.73
N ARG A 127 -5.55 4.41 7.30
CA ARG A 127 -6.96 4.16 7.62
C ARG A 127 -7.44 2.80 7.12
N PHE A 128 -6.94 2.33 5.98
CA PHE A 128 -7.34 1.09 5.35
C PHE A 128 -6.90 -0.13 6.17
N GLY A 129 -5.65 -0.15 6.63
CA GLY A 129 -5.12 -1.20 7.50
C GLY A 129 -5.89 -1.29 8.82
N ARG A 130 -6.14 -0.16 9.47
CA ARG A 130 -6.91 -0.12 10.73
C ARG A 130 -8.36 -0.57 10.57
N GLU A 131 -9.03 -0.18 9.47
CA GLU A 131 -10.38 -0.63 9.17
C GLU A 131 -10.42 -2.15 8.88
N MET A 132 -9.42 -2.66 8.16
CA MET A 132 -9.27 -4.08 7.88
C MET A 132 -9.02 -4.91 9.14
N GLU A 133 -8.13 -4.45 10.04
CA GLU A 133 -7.88 -5.09 11.33
C GLU A 133 -9.15 -5.11 12.19
N ALA A 134 -9.86 -3.97 12.29
CA ALA A 134 -11.12 -3.88 13.04
C ALA A 134 -12.16 -4.89 12.51
N LEU A 135 -12.26 -5.03 11.19
CA LEU A 135 -13.13 -6.02 10.57
C LEU A 135 -12.68 -7.46 10.88
N ALA A 136 -11.38 -7.75 10.78
CA ALA A 136 -10.83 -9.08 11.09
C ALA A 136 -11.11 -9.48 12.55
N VAL A 137 -10.90 -8.55 13.49
CA VAL A 137 -11.22 -8.75 14.92
C VAL A 137 -12.71 -9.00 15.12
N LYS A 138 -13.57 -8.23 14.45
CA LYS A 138 -15.02 -8.43 14.52
C LYS A 138 -15.42 -9.82 14.03
N LEU A 139 -14.93 -10.24 12.87
CA LEU A 139 -15.22 -11.57 12.30
C LEU A 139 -14.69 -12.69 13.19
N ALA A 140 -13.50 -12.54 13.76
CA ALA A 140 -12.92 -13.51 14.68
C ALA A 140 -13.75 -13.65 15.97
N ASN A 141 -14.20 -12.52 16.55
CA ASN A 141 -15.07 -12.53 17.73
C ASN A 141 -16.42 -13.18 17.42
N GLU A 142 -17.05 -12.85 16.30
CA GLU A 142 -18.31 -13.48 15.86
C GLU A 142 -18.13 -15.00 15.63
N PHE A 143 -16.99 -15.43 15.09
CA PHE A 143 -16.67 -16.85 14.93
C PHE A 143 -16.55 -17.56 16.29
N ILE A 144 -15.80 -16.98 17.23
CA ILE A 144 -15.62 -17.52 18.58
C ILE A 144 -16.96 -17.57 19.34
N GLU A 145 -17.79 -16.53 19.25
CA GLU A 145 -19.11 -16.50 19.86
C GLU A 145 -20.03 -17.60 19.32
N ASN A 146 -20.01 -17.84 18.01
CA ASN A 146 -20.81 -18.91 17.41
C ASN A 146 -20.36 -20.30 17.87
N LEU A 147 -19.05 -20.53 18.01
CA LEU A 147 -18.53 -21.79 18.57
C LEU A 147 -18.90 -21.97 20.05
N ASN A 148 -18.80 -20.90 20.85
CA ASN A 148 -19.17 -20.93 22.27
C ASN A 148 -20.68 -21.16 22.49
N GLN A 149 -21.52 -20.84 21.50
CA GLN A 149 -22.96 -21.12 21.51
C GLN A 149 -23.32 -22.55 21.07
N HIS A 150 -22.33 -23.47 20.97
CA HIS A 150 -22.51 -24.85 20.47
C HIS A 150 -23.10 -24.94 19.05
N LYS A 151 -22.98 -23.88 18.24
CA LYS A 151 -23.36 -23.97 16.82
C LYS A 151 -22.31 -24.81 16.10
N GLU A 152 -22.77 -25.65 15.17
CA GLU A 152 -21.89 -26.44 14.32
C GLU A 152 -20.89 -25.52 13.60
N ILE A 153 -19.65 -26.01 13.43
CA ILE A 153 -18.55 -25.28 12.79
C ILE A 153 -18.98 -24.71 11.43
N ASP A 154 -19.80 -25.44 10.67
CA ASP A 154 -20.34 -25.02 9.37
C ASP A 154 -21.16 -23.72 9.46
N THR A 155 -21.87 -23.49 10.57
CA THR A 155 -22.63 -22.25 10.80
C THR A 155 -21.69 -21.08 11.07
N ALA A 156 -20.63 -21.29 11.86
CA ALA A 156 -19.63 -20.26 12.14
C ALA A 156 -18.83 -19.88 10.87
N VAL A 157 -18.46 -20.87 10.05
CA VAL A 157 -17.77 -20.66 8.76
C VAL A 157 -18.65 -19.88 7.79
N ARG A 158 -19.97 -20.16 7.72
CA ARG A 158 -20.89 -19.43 6.85
C ARG A 158 -21.00 -17.95 7.23
N VAL A 159 -21.12 -17.63 8.52
CA VAL A 159 -21.21 -16.24 8.99
C VAL A 159 -19.97 -15.43 8.61
N VAL A 160 -18.77 -16.00 8.81
CA VAL A 160 -17.52 -15.34 8.40
C VAL A 160 -17.46 -15.14 6.88
N SER A 161 -17.86 -16.15 6.10
CA SER A 161 -17.88 -16.09 4.64
C SER A 161 -18.83 -15.01 4.11
N GLU A 162 -20.02 -14.88 4.70
CA GLU A 162 -21.00 -13.84 4.36
C GLU A 162 -20.48 -12.44 4.73
N GLY A 163 -19.83 -12.29 5.89
CA GLY A 163 -19.21 -11.03 6.32
C GLY A 163 -18.09 -10.56 5.40
N ILE A 164 -17.29 -11.47 4.85
CA ILE A 164 -16.26 -11.15 3.85
C ILE A 164 -16.90 -10.69 2.53
N GLN A 165 -17.95 -11.36 2.04
CA GLN A 165 -18.61 -11.01 0.78
C GLN A 165 -19.30 -9.63 0.83
N GLN A 166 -19.93 -9.29 1.96
CA GLN A 166 -20.57 -7.99 2.15
C GLN A 166 -19.58 -6.82 2.15
N ASN A 167 -18.38 -7.02 2.72
CA ASN A 167 -17.33 -5.98 2.74
C ASN A 167 -16.53 -5.93 1.42
N SER A 168 -16.35 -7.06 0.73
CA SER A 168 -15.66 -7.10 -0.58
C SER A 168 -16.44 -6.38 -1.69
N THR A 169 -17.75 -6.17 -1.53
CA THR A 169 -18.62 -5.51 -2.52
C THR A 169 -18.93 -4.04 -2.18
N GLY A 170 -18.54 -3.57 -0.99
CA GLY A 170 -18.90 -2.24 -0.48
C GLY A 170 -17.87 -1.12 -0.69
N ASN A 171 -16.57 -1.42 -0.82
CA ASN A 171 -15.51 -0.38 -0.81
C ASN A 171 -14.63 -0.31 -2.08
N ARG A 172 -14.88 -1.10 -3.14
CA ARG A 172 -14.13 -1.02 -4.42
C ARG A 172 -14.60 0.12 -5.34
N GLY A 173 -15.07 1.21 -4.75
CA GLY A 173 -15.70 2.30 -5.46
C GLY A 173 -15.19 3.63 -4.98
N ARG A 174 -13.98 3.99 -5.40
CA ARG A 174 -13.62 5.25 -6.07
C ARG A 174 -12.12 5.37 -6.20
#